data_AF-A0A0F3GQ64-F1
#
_entry.id   AF-A0A0F3GQ64-F1
#
_cell.length_a   1.000
_cell.length_b   1.000
_cell.length_c   1.000
_cell.angle_alpha   90.00
_cell.angle_beta   90.00
_cell.angle_gamma   90.00
#
_symmetry.space_group_name_H-M   'P 1'
#
loop_
_entity.id
_entity.type
_entity.pdbx_description
1 polymer ?
#
loop_
_entity_poly.entity_id
_entity_poly.type
_entity_poly.pdbx_seq_one_letter_code
_entity_poly.pdbx_strand_id
1 'polypeptide(L)'
;MCYASKYDIVKLISDASGQINTQDMPGRNTLTVPLRSSTILKARLRISQFREIDARLRSSLLKGLMFLHLKKDLEAHPLDWIGCELPSEKTTKKNLTSYNINTEYQECLSNIRTDFDAFSEVEAHALMTSGYLMTETMLEQDRHIRGFADCICHCINWGFLRMQQRLGSKVVDPALLEELGRASKNISGYVRLCLMPLRD
;
A
#
# COMPACT_ATOMS: atom_id res chain seq x y z
N MET A 1 30.62 -32.42 7.18
CA MET A 1 29.36 -32.43 7.96
C MET A 1 28.49 -31.30 7.43
N CYS A 2 27.71 -31.58 6.39
CA CYS A 2 26.86 -30.58 5.73
C CYS A 2 25.58 -30.46 6.56
N TYR A 3 25.43 -29.37 7.31
CA TYR A 3 24.14 -29.03 7.88
C TYR A 3 23.19 -28.72 6.73
N ALA A 4 22.23 -29.61 6.49
CA ALA A 4 21.14 -29.37 5.58
C ALA A 4 20.44 -28.06 5.97
N SER A 5 20.47 -27.06 5.09
CA SER A 5 19.64 -25.86 5.18
C SER A 5 18.18 -26.32 5.11
N LYS A 6 17.58 -26.56 6.27
CA LYS A 6 16.29 -27.24 6.36
C LYS A 6 15.11 -26.38 5.92
N TYR A 7 15.31 -25.09 5.59
CA TYR A 7 14.24 -24.26 5.05
C TYR A 7 14.81 -23.21 4.07
N ASP A 8 14.67 -23.47 2.77
CA ASP A 8 14.83 -22.46 1.72
C ASP A 8 13.60 -21.53 1.73
N ILE A 9 13.57 -20.56 2.64
CA ILE A 9 12.40 -19.69 2.82
C ILE A 9 12.49 -18.50 1.87
N VAL A 10 11.48 -18.39 1.00
CA VAL A 10 11.15 -17.17 0.27
C VAL A 10 9.98 -16.48 0.99
N LYS A 11 10.07 -15.18 1.24
CA LYS A 11 9.00 -14.41 1.90
C LYS A 11 8.38 -13.42 0.93
N LEU A 12 7.06 -13.49 0.77
CA LEU A 12 6.24 -12.45 0.16
C LEU A 12 5.56 -11.66 1.26
N ILE A 13 5.82 -10.35 1.31
CA ILE A 13 5.30 -9.46 2.33
C ILE A 13 4.57 -8.33 1.62
N SER A 14 3.28 -8.21 1.92
CA SER A 14 2.49 -7.05 1.52
C SER A 14 2.47 -6.05 2.66
N ASP A 15 3.04 -4.87 2.43
CA ASP A 15 2.88 -3.72 3.29
C ASP A 15 1.58 -3.00 2.92
N ALA A 16 0.53 -3.40 3.64
CA ALA A 16 -0.82 -2.94 3.43
C ALA A 16 -1.02 -1.45 3.79
N SER A 17 -2.18 -0.97 3.36
CA SER A 17 -2.62 0.42 3.22
C SER A 17 -2.83 1.18 4.54
N GLY A 18 -3.02 2.50 4.44
CA GLY A 18 -3.18 3.40 5.60
C GLY A 18 -1.86 3.99 6.12
N GLN A 19 -0.88 4.20 5.23
CA GLN A 19 0.42 4.76 5.60
C GLN A 19 0.36 6.27 5.79
N ILE A 20 1.21 6.77 6.69
CA ILE A 20 1.28 8.20 7.04
C ILE A 20 1.56 9.07 5.79
N ASN A 21 0.80 10.15 5.63
CA ASN A 21 1.07 11.19 4.63
C ASN A 21 1.74 12.40 5.29
N THR A 22 2.52 13.12 4.49
CA THR A 22 3.00 14.46 4.82
C THR A 22 1.79 15.39 4.93
N GLN A 23 1.72 16.15 6.01
CA GLN A 23 0.63 17.10 6.27
C GLN A 23 1.25 18.44 6.61
N ASP A 24 0.86 19.47 5.88
CA ASP A 24 1.30 20.85 6.10
C ASP A 24 0.86 21.36 7.48
N MET A 25 -0.41 21.11 7.82
CA MET A 25 -1.01 21.52 9.09
C MET A 25 -1.65 20.33 9.80
N PRO A 26 -0.91 19.60 10.66
CA PRO A 26 -1.48 18.50 11.43
C PRO A 26 -2.50 19.03 12.46
N GLY A 27 -3.52 18.22 12.75
CA GLY A 27 -4.53 18.56 13.74
C GLY A 27 -3.91 18.82 15.12
N ARG A 28 -4.25 19.97 15.73
CA ARG A 28 -3.70 20.44 17.02
C ARG A 28 -4.57 20.12 18.23
N ASN A 29 -5.67 19.39 18.05
CA ASN A 29 -6.60 19.09 19.13
C ASN A 29 -6.16 17.85 19.94
N THR A 30 -6.68 17.72 21.15
CA THR A 30 -6.29 16.69 22.12
C THR A 30 -6.60 15.26 21.67
N LEU A 31 -7.46 15.07 20.67
CA LEU A 31 -7.80 13.77 20.08
C LEU A 31 -6.95 13.44 18.85
N THR A 32 -6.58 14.44 18.04
CA THR A 32 -5.78 14.25 16.82
C THR A 32 -4.33 13.93 17.15
N VAL A 33 -3.80 14.48 18.24
CA VAL A 33 -2.42 14.22 18.69
C VAL A 33 -2.18 12.73 19.02
N PRO A 34 -2.96 12.05 19.89
CA PRO A 34 -2.73 10.63 20.19
C PRO A 34 -2.95 9.72 18.97
N LEU A 35 -3.90 10.05 18.08
CA LEU A 35 -4.07 9.32 16.82
C LEU A 35 -2.85 9.47 15.91
N ARG A 36 -2.30 10.70 15.80
CA ARG A 36 -1.07 10.96 15.03
C ARG A 36 0.12 10.20 15.62
N SER A 37 0.29 10.24 16.94
CA SER A 37 1.34 9.47 17.64
C SER A 37 1.23 7.98 17.36
N SER A 38 0.01 7.42 17.34
CA SER A 38 -0.24 6.02 16.98
C SER A 38 0.17 5.71 15.54
N THR A 39 -0.13 6.59 14.58
CA THR A 39 0.31 6.40 13.18
C THR A 39 1.83 6.50 13.01
N ILE A 40 2.50 7.40 13.75
CA ILE A 40 3.97 7.51 13.77
C ILE A 40 4.58 6.24 14.35
N LEU A 41 4.04 5.72 15.45
CA LEU A 41 4.49 4.46 16.06
C LEU A 41 4.36 3.30 15.07
N LYS A 42 3.21 3.16 14.40
CA LYS A 42 3.00 2.13 13.35
C LYS A 42 4.04 2.27 12.23
N ALA A 43 4.35 3.49 11.79
CA ALA A 43 5.36 3.74 10.76
C ALA A 43 6.78 3.36 11.23
N ARG A 44 7.15 3.65 12.48
CA ARG A 44 8.45 3.24 13.05
C ARG A 44 8.56 1.74 13.22
N LEU A 45 7.49 1.07 13.67
CA LEU A 45 7.44 -0.39 13.77
C LEU A 45 7.67 -1.03 12.41
N ARG A 46 7.02 -0.52 11.35
CA ARG A 46 7.22 -0.98 9.97
C ARG A 46 8.68 -0.86 9.52
N ILE A 47 9.33 0.28 9.76
CA ILE A 47 10.76 0.45 9.44
C ILE A 47 11.61 -0.56 10.21
N SER A 48 11.32 -0.80 11.49
CA SER A 48 12.04 -1.78 12.30
C SER A 48 11.87 -3.21 11.77
N GLN A 49 10.64 -3.59 11.40
CA GLN A 49 10.34 -4.90 10.83
C GLN A 49 11.02 -5.10 9.48
N PHE A 50 10.98 -4.09 8.60
CA PHE A 50 11.67 -4.14 7.32
C PHE A 50 13.18 -4.32 7.50
N ARG A 51 13.81 -3.56 8.41
CA ARG A 51 15.26 -3.68 8.71
C ARG A 51 15.65 -5.07 9.21
N GLU A 52 14.82 -5.68 10.05
CA GLU A 52 15.05 -7.05 10.52
C GLU A 52 14.99 -8.07 9.38
N ILE A 53 14.01 -7.92 8.48
CA ILE A 53 13.88 -8.82 7.32
C ILE A 53 15.03 -8.62 6.33
N ASP A 54 15.42 -7.38 6.06
CA ASP A 54 16.59 -7.04 5.25
C ASP A 54 17.89 -7.62 5.84
N ALA A 55 18.08 -7.52 7.17
CA ALA A 55 19.24 -8.13 7.83
C ALA A 55 19.27 -9.65 7.66
N ARG A 56 18.10 -10.31 7.68
CA ARG A 56 17.99 -11.75 7.40
C ARG A 56 18.28 -12.11 5.95
N LEU A 57 17.86 -11.26 5.01
CA LEU A 57 18.20 -11.43 3.60
C LEU A 57 19.71 -11.29 3.38
N ARG A 58 20.34 -10.24 3.93
CA ARG A 58 21.79 -10.00 3.81
C ARG A 58 22.64 -11.05 4.51
N SER A 59 22.15 -11.66 5.58
CA SER A 59 22.82 -12.79 6.27
C SER A 59 22.54 -14.15 5.63
N SER A 60 21.88 -14.20 4.46
CA SER A 60 21.52 -15.44 3.76
C SER A 60 20.63 -16.39 4.57
N LEU A 61 19.90 -15.87 5.57
CA LEU A 61 18.85 -16.60 6.29
C LEU A 61 17.53 -16.65 5.48
N LEU A 62 17.38 -15.76 4.49
CA LEU A 62 16.29 -15.78 3.51
C LEU A 62 16.89 -15.93 2.12
N LYS A 63 16.29 -16.81 1.30
CA LYS A 63 16.73 -17.04 -0.09
C LYS A 63 16.18 -15.97 -1.04
N GLY A 64 15.03 -15.41 -0.69
CA GLY A 64 14.36 -14.38 -1.47
C GLY A 64 13.35 -13.60 -0.62
N LEU A 65 13.17 -12.35 -0.99
CA LEU A 65 12.21 -11.44 -0.38
C LEU A 65 11.50 -10.67 -1.50
N MET A 66 10.17 -10.74 -1.52
CA MET A 66 9.35 -9.84 -2.29
C MET A 66 8.60 -8.92 -1.33
N PHE A 67 8.71 -7.62 -1.55
CA PHE A 67 8.03 -6.61 -0.74
C PHE A 67 7.07 -5.81 -1.62
N LEU A 68 5.77 -6.06 -1.45
CA LEU A 68 4.69 -5.36 -2.15
C LEU A 68 4.27 -4.15 -1.32
N HIS A 69 4.35 -2.96 -1.92
CA HIS A 69 4.03 -1.70 -1.24
C HIS A 69 2.91 -0.99 -1.98
N LEU A 70 1.75 -0.78 -1.35
CA LEU A 70 0.59 -0.21 -2.05
C LEU A 70 0.77 1.24 -2.52
N LYS A 71 1.76 1.99 -1.99
CA LYS A 71 2.16 3.28 -2.56
C LYS A 71 3.30 3.22 -3.60
N LYS A 72 3.66 2.04 -4.09
CA LYS A 72 4.65 1.93 -5.18
C LYS A 72 4.14 2.71 -6.40
N ASP A 73 5.02 3.49 -7.01
CA ASP A 73 4.72 4.41 -8.13
C ASP A 73 3.69 5.52 -7.82
N LEU A 74 3.32 5.70 -6.53
CA LEU A 74 2.65 6.91 -6.07
C LEU A 74 3.71 7.90 -5.62
N GLU A 75 3.88 8.97 -6.40
CA GLU A 75 4.84 10.01 -6.07
C GLU A 75 4.41 10.75 -4.80
N ALA A 76 5.31 10.80 -3.81
CA ALA A 76 5.13 11.67 -2.66
C ALA A 76 5.51 13.09 -3.07
N HIS A 77 4.60 14.06 -2.87
CA HIS A 77 4.96 15.46 -3.03
C HIS A 77 5.71 15.92 -1.78
N PRO A 78 7.01 16.26 -1.89
CA PRO A 78 7.71 16.90 -0.79
C PRO A 78 7.02 18.23 -0.47
N LEU A 79 6.82 18.50 0.81
CA LEU A 79 6.43 19.82 1.29
C LEU A 79 7.70 20.56 1.65
N ASP A 80 7.85 21.76 1.09
CA ASP A 80 8.93 22.66 1.44
C ASP A 80 8.70 23.20 2.85
N TRP A 81 9.77 23.29 3.66
CA TRP A 81 9.67 23.91 4.98
C TRP A 81 9.47 25.43 4.86
N ILE A 82 8.97 26.04 5.93
CA ILE A 82 8.78 27.50 5.99
C ILE A 82 10.14 28.19 5.82
N GLY A 83 10.29 28.98 4.75
CA GLY A 83 11.56 29.64 4.41
C GLY A 83 12.51 28.80 3.56
N CYS A 84 12.02 27.82 2.81
CA CYS A 84 12.85 27.04 1.90
C CYS A 84 13.44 27.91 0.78
N GLU A 85 14.77 27.99 0.73
CA GLU A 85 15.51 28.74 -0.29
C GLU A 85 15.65 27.95 -1.62
N LEU A 86 15.39 26.64 -1.59
CA LEU A 86 15.49 25.73 -2.72
C LEU A 86 14.19 24.89 -2.81
N PRO A 87 13.15 25.43 -3.46
CA PRO A 87 11.87 24.73 -3.60
C PRO A 87 12.03 23.38 -4.29
N SER A 88 11.29 22.40 -3.82
CA SER A 88 11.32 21.06 -4.40
C SER A 88 10.71 21.07 -5.81
N GLU A 89 11.32 20.33 -6.74
CA GLU A 89 10.75 20.16 -8.09
C GLU A 89 9.41 19.43 -8.02
N LYS A 90 8.39 19.98 -8.67
CA LYS A 90 7.10 19.32 -8.80
C LYS A 90 7.24 18.18 -9.80
N THR A 91 7.19 16.95 -9.31
CA THR A 91 7.18 15.77 -10.17
C THR A 91 5.85 15.69 -10.93
N THR A 92 5.92 15.30 -12.20
CA THR A 92 4.73 15.11 -13.03
C THR A 92 4.09 13.79 -12.67
N LYS A 93 2.89 13.83 -12.08
CA LYS A 93 2.13 12.61 -11.77
C LYS A 93 1.98 11.76 -13.02
N LYS A 94 2.50 10.52 -12.96
CA LYS A 94 2.20 9.51 -13.97
C LYS A 94 0.73 9.12 -13.85
N ASN A 95 0.07 8.94 -14.99
CA ASN A 95 -1.33 8.47 -15.00
C ASN A 95 -1.44 6.98 -14.67
N LEU A 96 -0.38 6.19 -14.92
CA LEU A 96 -0.35 4.75 -14.68
C LEU A 96 0.91 4.37 -13.89
N THR A 97 0.77 3.40 -13.01
CA THR A 97 1.87 2.70 -12.33
C THR A 97 2.62 1.76 -13.29
N SER A 98 3.77 1.22 -12.88
CA SER A 98 4.55 0.27 -13.68
C SER A 98 3.81 -1.02 -13.99
N TYR A 99 2.75 -1.32 -13.23
CA TYR A 99 1.90 -2.50 -13.34
C TYR A 99 0.50 -2.15 -13.89
N ASN A 100 0.41 -1.06 -14.67
CA ASN A 100 -0.76 -0.66 -15.46
C ASN A 100 -2.04 -0.38 -14.67
N ILE A 101 -1.92 0.19 -13.47
CA ILE A 101 -3.07 0.70 -12.71
C ILE A 101 -3.03 2.23 -12.67
N ASN A 102 -4.18 2.86 -12.85
CA ASN A 102 -4.33 4.31 -12.72
C ASN A 102 -3.94 4.78 -11.32
N THR A 103 -3.10 5.81 -11.25
CA THR A 103 -2.55 6.30 -9.98
C THR A 103 -3.62 6.86 -9.05
N GLU A 104 -4.75 7.37 -9.54
CA GLU A 104 -5.86 7.82 -8.69
C GLU A 104 -6.56 6.65 -7.98
N TYR A 105 -6.83 5.55 -8.70
CA TYR A 105 -7.38 4.35 -8.07
C TYR A 105 -6.38 3.73 -7.11
N GLN A 106 -5.10 3.69 -7.49
CA GLN A 106 -4.05 3.16 -6.62
C GLN A 106 -3.90 4.01 -5.34
N GLU A 107 -4.06 5.33 -5.44
CA GLU A 107 -4.06 6.23 -4.28
C GLU A 107 -5.24 5.89 -3.34
N CYS A 108 -6.44 5.66 -3.87
CA CYS A 108 -7.57 5.18 -3.07
C CYS A 108 -7.25 3.85 -2.38
N LEU A 109 -6.80 2.84 -3.13
CA LEU A 109 -6.44 1.51 -2.61
C LEU A 109 -5.37 1.58 -1.52
N SER A 110 -4.36 2.44 -1.68
CA SER A 110 -3.26 2.61 -0.72
C SER A 110 -3.67 3.23 0.61
N ASN A 111 -4.84 3.87 0.66
CA ASN A 111 -5.37 4.54 1.83
C ASN A 111 -6.46 3.72 2.55
N ILE A 112 -6.92 2.61 1.97
CA ILE A 112 -7.92 1.73 2.59
C ILE A 112 -7.40 1.26 3.96
N ARG A 113 -8.22 1.38 4.99
CA ARG A 113 -7.86 0.95 6.33
C ARG A 113 -8.26 -0.51 6.54
N THR A 114 -7.28 -1.41 6.39
CA THR A 114 -7.50 -2.86 6.54
C THR A 114 -7.85 -3.30 7.97
N ASP A 115 -7.84 -2.37 8.93
CA ASP A 115 -8.09 -2.66 10.35
C ASP A 115 -9.58 -2.62 10.75
N PHE A 116 -10.48 -2.03 9.95
CA PHE A 116 -11.85 -1.76 10.41
C PHE A 116 -13.00 -1.85 9.40
N ASP A 117 -12.76 -2.14 8.12
CA ASP A 117 -13.82 -2.13 7.10
C ASP A 117 -14.20 -3.53 6.58
N ALA A 118 -15.50 -3.79 6.46
CA ALA A 118 -16.01 -4.82 5.56
C ALA A 118 -15.85 -4.30 4.13
N PHE A 119 -15.03 -4.98 3.32
CA PHE A 119 -14.80 -4.57 1.93
C PHE A 119 -16.04 -4.84 1.09
N SER A 120 -16.37 -3.91 0.18
CA SER A 120 -17.25 -4.23 -0.93
C SER A 120 -16.56 -5.25 -1.86
N GLU A 121 -17.33 -5.99 -2.65
CA GLU A 121 -16.75 -6.90 -3.66
C GLU A 121 -15.84 -6.14 -4.64
N VAL A 122 -16.18 -4.88 -4.97
CA VAL A 122 -15.38 -4.04 -5.86
C VAL A 122 -14.06 -3.67 -5.22
N GLU A 123 -14.05 -3.28 -3.94
CA GLU A 123 -12.83 -2.97 -3.20
C GLU A 123 -11.93 -4.19 -3.05
N ALA A 124 -12.52 -5.33 -2.68
CA ALA A 124 -11.80 -6.60 -2.55
C ALA A 124 -11.19 -7.01 -3.90
N HIS A 125 -11.98 -7.03 -4.97
CA HIS A 125 -11.48 -7.37 -6.31
C HIS A 125 -10.44 -6.38 -6.83
N ALA A 126 -10.58 -5.09 -6.52
CA ALA A 126 -9.61 -4.08 -6.92
C ALA A 126 -8.27 -4.25 -6.17
N LEU A 127 -8.31 -4.51 -4.86
CA LEU A 127 -7.11 -4.81 -4.07
C LEU A 127 -6.42 -6.10 -4.54
N MET A 128 -7.18 -7.16 -4.78
CA MET A 128 -6.65 -8.43 -5.29
C MET A 128 -6.02 -8.25 -6.67
N THR A 129 -6.68 -7.54 -7.59
CA THR A 129 -6.15 -7.25 -8.92
C THR A 129 -4.87 -6.42 -8.85
N SER A 130 -4.85 -5.37 -8.03
CA SER A 130 -3.65 -4.55 -7.82
C SER A 130 -2.48 -5.34 -7.27
N GLY A 131 -2.71 -6.13 -6.23
CA GLY A 131 -1.68 -7.00 -5.67
C GLY A 131 -1.15 -8.04 -6.67
N TYR A 132 -2.05 -8.63 -7.46
CA TYR A 132 -1.68 -9.63 -8.48
C TYR A 132 -0.81 -9.02 -9.58
N LEU A 133 -1.24 -7.91 -10.19
CA LEU A 133 -0.49 -7.24 -11.26
C LEU A 133 0.85 -6.69 -10.77
N MET A 134 0.89 -6.15 -9.54
CA MET A 134 2.14 -5.70 -8.92
C MET A 134 3.10 -6.88 -8.70
N THR A 135 2.60 -8.02 -8.23
CA THR A 135 3.38 -9.25 -8.01
C THR A 135 3.93 -9.79 -9.33
N GLU A 136 3.08 -9.91 -10.36
CA GLU A 136 3.45 -10.36 -11.70
C GLU A 136 4.57 -9.49 -12.28
N THR A 137 4.37 -8.18 -12.28
CA THR A 137 5.37 -7.21 -12.77
C THR A 137 6.68 -7.31 -11.98
N MET A 138 6.63 -7.51 -10.66
CA MET A 138 7.83 -7.62 -9.83
C MET A 138 8.57 -8.94 -10.04
N LEU A 139 7.88 -10.05 -10.29
CA LEU A 139 8.50 -11.33 -10.63
C LEU A 139 9.23 -11.27 -11.98
N GLU A 140 8.66 -10.58 -12.96
CA GLU A 140 9.29 -10.38 -14.27
C GLU A 140 10.55 -9.50 -14.18
N GLN A 141 10.49 -8.44 -13.35
CA GLN A 141 11.58 -7.48 -13.18
C GLN A 141 12.71 -8.03 -12.29
N ASP A 142 12.40 -8.76 -11.22
CA ASP A 142 13.37 -9.24 -10.24
C ASP A 142 13.70 -10.73 -10.42
N ARG A 143 14.65 -11.00 -11.34
CA ARG A 143 15.18 -12.35 -11.58
C ARG A 143 15.94 -12.94 -10.38
N HIS A 144 16.16 -12.19 -9.30
CA HIS A 144 16.89 -12.67 -8.13
C HIS A 144 15.99 -13.39 -7.11
N ILE A 145 14.66 -13.34 -7.26
CA ILE A 145 13.74 -14.07 -6.40
C ILE A 145 13.72 -15.55 -6.78
N ARG A 146 14.75 -16.28 -6.34
CA ARG A 146 14.91 -17.72 -6.57
C ARG A 146 14.02 -18.50 -5.59
N GLY A 147 13.18 -19.40 -6.10
CA GLY A 147 12.37 -20.31 -5.27
C GLY A 147 10.87 -20.29 -5.56
N PHE A 148 10.38 -19.33 -6.35
CA PHE A 148 9.08 -19.43 -7.03
C PHE A 148 9.22 -20.28 -8.32
N ALA A 149 9.91 -21.42 -8.23
CA ALA A 149 10.25 -22.27 -9.38
C ALA A 149 9.02 -22.59 -10.24
N ASP A 150 9.24 -22.68 -11.55
CA ASP A 150 8.34 -22.97 -12.67
C ASP A 150 7.10 -23.82 -12.29
N CYS A 151 6.15 -23.18 -11.64
CA CYS A 151 4.89 -23.82 -11.33
C CYS A 151 4.10 -23.79 -12.63
N ILE A 152 3.67 -24.96 -13.10
CA ILE A 152 2.72 -25.06 -14.21
C ILE A 152 1.40 -24.50 -13.69
N CYS A 153 1.26 -23.18 -13.79
CA CYS A 153 0.04 -22.50 -13.45
C CYS A 153 -0.96 -22.80 -14.57
N HIS A 154 -1.98 -23.59 -14.26
CA HIS A 154 -3.21 -23.46 -15.03
C HIS A 154 -3.66 -22.01 -14.92
N CYS A 155 -3.94 -21.37 -16.06
CA CYS A 155 -4.50 -20.03 -16.09
C CYS A 155 -5.90 -20.08 -15.46
N ILE A 156 -5.97 -19.97 -14.14
CA ILE A 156 -7.22 -19.86 -13.42
C ILE A 156 -7.76 -18.47 -13.74
N ASN A 157 -8.93 -18.44 -14.39
CA ASN A 157 -9.63 -17.19 -14.66
C ASN A 157 -10.28 -16.71 -13.36
N TRP A 158 -9.50 -15.99 -12.55
CA TRP A 158 -9.99 -15.41 -11.32
C TRP A 158 -10.96 -14.26 -11.62
N GLY A 159 -12.14 -14.31 -11.00
CA GLY A 159 -13.19 -13.29 -11.20
C GLY A 159 -12.72 -11.87 -10.91
N PHE A 160 -11.81 -11.70 -9.94
CA PHE A 160 -11.27 -10.39 -9.57
C PHE A 160 -10.49 -9.73 -10.72
N LEU A 161 -9.80 -10.49 -11.57
CA LEU A 161 -8.97 -9.96 -12.67
C LEU A 161 -9.78 -9.18 -13.72
N ARG A 162 -11.12 -9.32 -13.74
CA ARG A 162 -12.00 -8.48 -14.56
C ARG A 162 -11.86 -6.99 -14.25
N MET A 163 -11.39 -6.63 -13.04
CA MET A 163 -11.11 -5.24 -12.66
C MET A 163 -9.90 -4.65 -13.38
N GLN A 164 -9.02 -5.45 -14.00
CA GLN A 164 -7.81 -4.96 -14.66
C GLN A 164 -8.10 -3.91 -15.72
N GLN A 165 -9.10 -4.14 -16.58
CA GLN A 165 -9.46 -3.17 -17.63
C GLN A 165 -9.97 -1.86 -17.06
N ARG A 166 -10.77 -1.92 -15.98
CA ARG A 166 -11.34 -0.73 -15.32
C ARG A 166 -10.25 0.07 -14.60
N LEU A 167 -9.37 -0.63 -13.87
CA LEU A 167 -8.27 -0.03 -13.12
C LEU A 167 -7.16 0.52 -14.02
N GLY A 168 -6.93 -0.09 -15.18
CA GLY A 168 -5.92 0.34 -16.14
C GLY A 168 -6.36 1.43 -17.12
N SER A 169 -7.61 1.90 -17.02
CA SER A 169 -8.10 3.00 -17.85
C SER A 169 -7.34 4.30 -17.54
N LYS A 170 -6.88 5.00 -18.59
CA LYS A 170 -6.30 6.34 -18.46
C LYS A 170 -7.35 7.39 -18.07
N VAL A 171 -8.62 7.14 -18.42
CA VAL A 171 -9.75 7.99 -18.04
C VAL A 171 -10.36 7.42 -16.77
N VAL A 172 -10.47 8.26 -15.75
CA VAL A 172 -11.03 7.89 -14.45
C VAL A 172 -12.56 7.87 -14.55
N ASP A 173 -13.14 6.74 -14.16
CA ASP A 173 -14.57 6.57 -13.94
C ASP A 173 -14.90 7.14 -12.55
N PRO A 174 -15.67 8.25 -12.49
CA PRO A 174 -15.96 8.92 -11.23
C PRO A 174 -16.75 8.02 -10.26
N ALA A 175 -17.59 7.11 -10.76
CA ALA A 175 -18.37 6.22 -9.92
C ALA A 175 -17.47 5.18 -9.24
N LEU A 176 -16.53 4.59 -9.98
CA LEU A 176 -15.54 3.66 -9.43
C LEU A 176 -14.60 4.36 -8.44
N LEU A 177 -14.16 5.58 -8.77
CA LEU A 177 -13.30 6.36 -7.87
C LEU A 177 -14.03 6.69 -6.56
N GLU A 178 -15.30 7.06 -6.63
CA GLU A 178 -16.11 7.32 -5.44
C GLU A 178 -16.25 6.05 -4.59
N GLU A 179 -16.55 4.91 -5.22
CA GLU A 179 -16.70 3.63 -4.54
C GLU A 179 -15.42 3.22 -3.80
N LEU A 180 -14.26 3.22 -4.48
CA LEU A 180 -12.96 2.94 -3.85
C LEU A 180 -12.57 4.01 -2.81
N GLY A 181 -13.08 5.24 -2.98
CA GLY A 181 -12.85 6.35 -2.07
C GLY A 181 -13.58 6.23 -0.73
N ARG A 182 -14.63 5.40 -0.62
CA ARG A 182 -15.41 5.24 0.62
C ARG A 182 -14.57 4.61 1.73
N ALA A 183 -13.93 3.48 1.48
CA ALA A 183 -13.02 2.86 2.46
C ALA A 183 -11.76 3.70 2.75
N SER A 184 -11.36 4.60 1.84
CA SER A 184 -10.23 5.51 2.03
C SER A 184 -10.55 6.70 2.97
N LYS A 185 -11.79 7.23 2.92
CA LYS A 185 -12.17 8.50 3.59
C LYS A 185 -12.65 8.38 5.05
N ASN A 186 -12.68 7.18 5.63
CA ASN A 186 -13.41 6.90 6.88
C ASN A 186 -12.84 7.47 8.21
N ILE A 187 -11.86 8.36 8.20
CA ILE A 187 -11.42 9.01 9.46
C ILE A 187 -12.24 10.26 9.81
N SER A 188 -12.81 10.98 8.83
CA SER A 188 -13.52 12.24 9.13
C SER A 188 -14.94 12.03 9.70
N GLY A 189 -15.62 10.94 9.31
CA GLY A 189 -17.00 10.66 9.74
C GLY A 189 -17.13 10.15 11.18
N TYR A 190 -16.12 9.43 11.69
CA TYR A 190 -16.22 8.74 12.99
C TYR A 190 -16.06 9.67 14.21
N VAL A 191 -15.34 10.80 14.06
CA VAL A 191 -15.21 11.78 15.15
C VAL A 191 -16.56 12.47 15.44
N ARG A 192 -17.49 12.50 14.47
CA ARG A 192 -18.82 13.09 14.65
C ARG A 192 -19.80 12.17 15.39
N LEU A 193 -19.56 10.85 15.42
CA LEU A 193 -20.44 9.87 16.06
C LEU A 193 -20.05 9.55 17.51
N CYS A 194 -18.77 9.69 17.88
CA CYS A 194 -18.31 9.44 19.26
C CYS A 194 -18.34 10.67 20.19
N LEU A 195 -18.79 11.83 19.69
CA LEU A 195 -19.01 13.04 20.49
C LEU A 195 -20.49 13.43 20.47
N MET A 196 -21.37 12.51 20.88
CA MET A 196 -22.61 12.96 21.52
C MET A 196 -22.23 13.47 22.91
N PRO A 197 -22.65 14.68 23.31
CA PRO A 197 -22.49 15.10 24.69
C PRO A 197 -23.26 14.10 25.56
N LEU A 198 -22.60 13.56 26.59
CA LEU A 198 -23.30 12.97 27.73
C LEU A 198 -24.27 14.05 28.21
N ARG A 199 -25.57 13.82 27.98
CA ARG A 199 -26.61 14.64 28.58
C ARG A 199 -26.65 14.24 30.06
N ASP A 200 -26.51 15.24 30.92
CA ASP A 200 -26.73 15.15 32.36
C ASP A 200 -28.13 14.60 32.68
#